data_AF-A0A559L6E1-F1
#
_entry.id   AF-A0A559L6E1-F1
#
_cell.length_a   1.000
_cell.length_b   1.000
_cell.length_c   1.000
_cell.angle_alpha   90.00
_cell.angle_beta   90.00
_cell.angle_gamma   90.00
#
_symmetry.space_group_name_H-M   'P 1'
#
loop_
_entity.id
_entity.type
_entity.pdbx_description
1 polymer ?
#
loop_
_entity_poly.entity_id
_entity_poly.type
_entity_poly.pdbx_seq_one_letter_code
_entity_poly.pdbx_strand_id
1 'polypeptide(L)'
;MDPNLEFYRSILHLRSRERRERMQHLPESERDRVRIIVEREEDAQKREEAIAGRDLVQMASESLSEITGNDYLESALLGRTTYYYDECMMIRRITNRVAESSSTLVHRIAGFDQHVDPFCLDAWKLVYCDVCYVDGGSATLQEIYEARLREEELQTPAEQARELVRDSDLKIARRNAKWMIPAIEGLSAEERDEPDQEERELRDRLLQQGKYDELVERLEKQRVYTKALERLWKQVSPAPPAWIQKILETREEFGFVYYRSREVYQSRYNWNSVRSRIRNTSSPLRVTWASIHCQGRDNWMKLSSLPIEHWPVFSPDEGMAEDEDLRKHFKKYSKGNRSKTEEDEKKKKKKRKRKNMEENDDDLLSPGILRNTFIVIPIEFVSGNLNIEESDFYDPCWVWAYDANWDSSEEETIVDGEKYQGRVKVAKWSVNSWFYAARWEGVSLRDMWLKAQQHPDKLWICYTKEFEQWDHEPFI
;
A
#
# COMPACT_ATOMS: atom_id res chain seq x y z
N MET A 1 -50.11 10.83 -6.08
CA MET A 1 -48.91 11.52 -6.60
C MET A 1 -48.37 12.41 -5.50
N ASP A 2 -47.06 12.48 -5.33
CA ASP A 2 -46.40 13.27 -4.29
C ASP A 2 -46.17 14.70 -4.80
N PRO A 3 -46.93 15.71 -4.32
CA PRO A 3 -46.90 17.06 -4.89
C PRO A 3 -45.55 17.78 -4.68
N ASN A 4 -44.83 17.45 -3.61
CA ASN A 4 -43.53 18.05 -3.33
C ASN A 4 -42.46 17.48 -4.26
N LEU A 5 -42.56 16.20 -4.61
CA LEU A 5 -41.70 15.56 -5.59
C LEU A 5 -41.94 16.12 -7.00
N GLU A 6 -43.20 16.28 -7.40
CA GLU A 6 -43.54 16.90 -8.70
C GLU A 6 -43.06 18.36 -8.79
N PHE A 7 -43.24 19.12 -7.71
CA PHE A 7 -42.72 20.48 -7.63
C PHE A 7 -41.20 20.49 -7.76
N TYR A 8 -40.49 19.63 -7.03
CA TYR A 8 -39.03 19.53 -7.13
C TYR A 8 -38.56 19.17 -8.54
N ARG A 9 -39.22 18.21 -9.21
CA ARG A 9 -38.95 17.86 -10.61
C ARG A 9 -39.12 19.05 -11.55
N SER A 10 -40.17 19.85 -11.35
CA SER A 10 -40.44 21.02 -12.19
C SER A 10 -39.34 22.09 -12.14
N ILE A 11 -38.56 22.13 -11.06
CA ILE A 11 -37.50 23.13 -10.83
C ILE A 11 -36.08 22.58 -11.02
N LEU A 12 -35.90 21.34 -11.51
CA LEU A 12 -34.57 20.73 -11.71
C LEU A 12 -33.68 21.52 -12.67
N HIS A 13 -34.27 22.23 -13.61
CA HIS A 13 -33.57 23.10 -14.56
C HIS A 13 -32.92 24.34 -13.91
N LEU A 14 -33.26 24.65 -12.65
CA LEU A 14 -32.71 25.79 -11.90
C LEU A 14 -31.40 25.44 -11.19
N ARG A 15 -30.58 26.46 -10.89
CA ARG A 15 -29.34 26.26 -10.14
C ARG A 15 -29.63 25.83 -8.70
N SER A 16 -28.69 25.12 -8.06
CA SER A 16 -28.87 24.55 -6.71
C SER A 16 -29.23 25.58 -5.63
N ARG A 17 -28.81 26.84 -5.78
CA ARG A 17 -29.22 27.94 -4.88
C ARG A 17 -30.69 28.32 -5.06
N GLU A 18 -31.12 28.49 -6.31
CA GLU A 18 -32.51 28.86 -6.66
C GLU A 18 -33.48 27.74 -6.29
N ARG A 19 -33.09 26.46 -6.49
CA ARG A 19 -33.88 25.31 -6.02
C ARG A 19 -34.10 25.35 -4.52
N ARG A 20 -33.07 25.64 -3.72
CA ARG A 20 -33.18 25.78 -2.26
C ARG A 20 -34.10 26.92 -1.84
N GLU A 21 -34.00 28.07 -2.49
CA GLU A 21 -34.86 29.24 -2.24
C GLU A 21 -36.33 28.95 -2.57
N ARG A 22 -36.61 28.27 -3.70
CA ARG A 22 -37.98 27.87 -4.08
C ARG A 22 -38.58 26.84 -3.13
N MET A 23 -37.75 25.97 -2.55
CA MET A 23 -38.17 24.93 -1.62
C MET A 23 -38.21 25.38 -0.16
N GLN A 24 -37.85 26.63 0.16
CA GLN A 24 -37.67 27.10 1.56
C GLN A 24 -38.92 27.00 2.44
N HIS A 25 -40.10 26.91 1.82
CA HIS A 25 -41.38 26.75 2.50
C HIS A 25 -41.61 25.33 3.04
N LEU A 26 -40.81 24.35 2.59
CA LEU A 26 -40.84 22.97 3.05
C LEU A 26 -39.83 22.75 4.19
N PRO A 27 -40.14 21.87 5.15
CA PRO A 27 -39.19 21.41 6.15
C PRO A 27 -37.90 20.89 5.49
N GLU A 28 -36.77 21.01 6.18
CA GLU A 28 -35.48 20.48 5.69
C GLU A 28 -35.53 18.98 5.39
N SER A 29 -36.14 18.19 6.28
CA SER A 29 -36.35 16.75 6.08
C SER A 29 -37.10 16.43 4.79
N GLU A 30 -38.08 17.25 4.43
CA GLU A 30 -38.90 17.08 3.23
C GLU A 30 -38.15 17.48 1.97
N ARG A 31 -37.35 18.55 2.03
CA ARG A 31 -36.45 18.97 0.95
C ARG A 31 -35.39 17.91 0.68
N ASP A 32 -34.82 17.34 1.72
CA ASP A 32 -33.85 16.25 1.62
C ASP A 32 -34.50 15.00 1.04
N ARG A 33 -35.69 14.62 1.51
CA ARG A 33 -36.45 13.48 0.99
C ARG A 33 -36.64 13.55 -0.51
N VAL A 34 -37.20 14.64 -1.04
CA VAL A 34 -37.47 14.76 -2.49
C VAL A 34 -36.20 14.88 -3.32
N ARG A 35 -35.14 15.53 -2.79
CA ARG A 35 -33.82 15.57 -3.44
C ARG A 35 -33.25 14.16 -3.58
N ILE A 36 -33.23 13.39 -2.49
CA ILE A 36 -32.69 12.02 -2.46
C ILE A 36 -33.45 11.12 -3.44
N ILE A 37 -34.79 11.23 -3.50
CA ILE A 37 -35.60 10.44 -4.45
C ILE A 37 -35.18 10.73 -5.88
N VAL A 38 -35.06 12.00 -6.28
CA VAL A 38 -34.68 12.35 -7.65
C VAL A 38 -33.24 11.98 -7.96
N GLU A 39 -32.29 12.22 -7.05
CA GLU A 39 -30.90 11.81 -7.24
C GLU A 39 -30.79 10.29 -7.46
N ARG A 40 -31.54 9.49 -6.69
CA ARG A 40 -31.60 8.03 -6.88
C ARG A 40 -32.19 7.62 -8.22
N GLU A 41 -33.26 8.29 -8.67
CA GLU A 41 -33.86 8.02 -9.98
C GLU A 41 -32.88 8.36 -11.11
N GLU A 42 -32.18 9.49 -11.03
CA GLU A 42 -31.16 9.89 -12.01
C GLU A 42 -29.97 8.92 -12.04
N ASP A 43 -29.47 8.48 -10.88
CA ASP A 43 -28.35 7.53 -10.82
C ASP A 43 -28.75 6.13 -11.30
N ALA A 44 -29.98 5.68 -11.00
CA ALA A 44 -30.51 4.44 -11.53
C ALA A 44 -30.64 4.49 -13.06
N GLN A 45 -31.16 5.60 -13.60
CA GLN A 45 -31.26 5.81 -15.04
C GLN A 45 -29.87 5.80 -15.71
N LYS A 46 -28.90 6.55 -15.18
CA LYS A 46 -27.53 6.56 -15.71
C LYS A 46 -26.88 5.18 -15.66
N ARG A 47 -27.14 4.40 -14.61
CA ARG A 47 -26.67 3.02 -14.51
C ARG A 47 -27.29 2.14 -15.59
N GLU A 48 -28.59 2.21 -15.80
CA GLU A 48 -29.30 1.47 -16.85
C GLU A 48 -28.80 1.85 -18.24
N GLU A 49 -28.60 3.16 -18.50
CA GLU A 49 -28.04 3.69 -19.74
C GLU A 49 -26.59 3.25 -19.96
N ALA A 50 -25.77 3.22 -18.89
CA ALA A 50 -24.39 2.75 -18.97
C ALA A 50 -24.33 1.25 -19.28
N ILE A 51 -25.15 0.43 -18.60
CA ILE A 51 -25.21 -1.01 -18.86
C ILE A 51 -25.77 -1.27 -20.26
N ALA A 52 -26.83 -0.57 -20.66
CA ALA A 52 -27.50 -0.69 -21.97
C ALA A 52 -27.84 -2.14 -22.38
N GLY A 53 -28.13 -3.01 -21.41
CA GLY A 53 -28.39 -4.43 -21.62
C GLY A 53 -27.17 -5.28 -22.03
N ARG A 54 -25.96 -4.72 -21.92
CA ARG A 54 -24.70 -5.42 -22.22
C ARG A 54 -24.36 -6.43 -21.12
N ASP A 55 -23.68 -7.51 -21.51
CA ASP A 55 -23.15 -8.50 -20.57
C ASP A 55 -21.85 -7.98 -19.93
N LEU A 56 -21.93 -7.57 -18.66
CA LEU A 56 -20.79 -7.02 -17.92
C LEU A 56 -19.68 -8.07 -17.70
N VAL A 57 -20.00 -9.36 -17.64
CA VAL A 57 -19.02 -10.44 -17.48
C VAL A 57 -18.17 -10.57 -18.74
N GLN A 58 -18.83 -10.55 -19.90
CA GLN A 58 -18.13 -10.53 -21.19
C GLN A 58 -17.31 -9.25 -21.37
N MET A 59 -17.89 -8.09 -21.04
CA MET A 59 -17.19 -6.80 -21.16
C MET A 59 -15.91 -6.72 -20.32
N ALA A 60 -15.89 -7.33 -19.12
CA ALA A 60 -14.68 -7.33 -18.29
C ALA A 60 -13.49 -8.04 -18.96
N SER A 61 -13.78 -9.05 -19.79
CA SER A 61 -12.76 -9.78 -20.54
C SER A 61 -12.33 -9.07 -21.83
N GLU A 62 -13.25 -8.37 -22.49
CA GLU A 62 -13.01 -7.76 -23.81
C GLU A 62 -12.56 -6.30 -23.75
N SER A 63 -12.94 -5.56 -22.70
CA SER A 63 -12.77 -4.10 -22.63
C SER A 63 -12.66 -3.60 -21.19
N LEU A 64 -11.68 -4.14 -20.45
CA LEU A 64 -11.46 -3.84 -19.03
C LEU A 64 -11.41 -2.33 -18.72
N SER A 65 -10.71 -1.54 -19.56
CA SER A 65 -10.56 -0.10 -19.37
C SER A 65 -11.89 0.67 -19.43
N GLU A 66 -12.89 0.14 -20.14
CA GLU A 66 -14.22 0.77 -20.19
C GLU A 66 -14.96 0.57 -18.86
N ILE A 67 -14.83 -0.61 -18.24
CA ILE A 67 -15.47 -0.88 -16.94
C ILE A 67 -14.76 -0.10 -15.84
N THR A 68 -13.43 -0.19 -15.75
CA THR A 68 -12.66 0.50 -14.70
C THR A 68 -12.64 2.02 -14.88
N GLY A 69 -13.03 2.52 -16.06
CA GLY A 69 -13.19 3.95 -16.35
C GLY A 69 -14.60 4.49 -16.07
N ASN A 70 -15.55 3.63 -15.67
CA ASN A 70 -16.94 3.99 -15.45
C ASN A 70 -17.49 3.38 -14.15
N ASP A 71 -17.58 4.19 -13.10
CA ASP A 71 -18.04 3.81 -11.77
C ASP A 71 -19.41 3.10 -11.78
N TYR A 72 -20.32 3.42 -12.71
CA TYR A 72 -21.62 2.75 -12.82
C TYR A 72 -21.48 1.29 -13.27
N LEU A 73 -20.57 1.01 -14.21
CA LEU A 73 -20.31 -0.35 -14.71
C LEU A 73 -19.56 -1.17 -13.67
N GLU A 74 -18.51 -0.60 -13.09
CA GLU A 74 -17.72 -1.26 -12.04
C GLU A 74 -18.59 -1.60 -10.82
N SER A 75 -19.32 -0.62 -10.30
CA SER A 75 -20.24 -0.83 -9.17
C SER A 75 -21.29 -1.88 -9.50
N ALA A 76 -21.78 -1.92 -10.75
CA ALA A 76 -22.74 -2.92 -11.15
C ALA A 76 -22.18 -4.35 -11.16
N LEU A 77 -20.98 -4.53 -11.71
CA LEU A 77 -20.31 -5.83 -11.76
C LEU A 77 -19.95 -6.35 -10.36
N LEU A 78 -19.54 -5.45 -9.45
CA LEU A 78 -19.23 -5.79 -8.05
C LEU A 78 -20.51 -6.01 -7.20
N GLY A 79 -21.67 -5.56 -7.66
CA GLY A 79 -22.94 -5.64 -6.92
C GLY A 79 -23.12 -4.53 -5.87
N ARG A 80 -22.46 -3.39 -6.06
CA ARG A 80 -22.58 -2.19 -5.23
C ARG A 80 -23.80 -1.35 -5.62
N THR A 81 -24.18 -0.47 -4.70
CA THR A 81 -25.14 0.60 -5.00
C THR A 81 -24.44 1.73 -5.73
N THR A 82 -25.16 2.43 -6.59
CA THR A 82 -24.66 3.64 -7.25
C THR A 82 -24.83 4.88 -6.38
N TYR A 83 -25.64 4.79 -5.32
CA TYR A 83 -25.86 5.91 -4.41
C TYR A 83 -24.91 5.83 -3.21
N TYR A 84 -23.85 6.64 -3.25
CA TYR A 84 -22.78 6.69 -2.24
C TYR A 84 -23.28 6.79 -0.79
N TYR A 85 -24.33 7.57 -0.55
CA TYR A 85 -24.87 7.74 0.80
C TYR A 85 -25.50 6.45 1.35
N ASP A 86 -26.17 5.66 0.51
CA ASP A 86 -26.77 4.39 0.93
C ASP A 86 -25.68 3.37 1.27
N GLU A 87 -24.61 3.34 0.47
CA GLU A 87 -23.44 2.53 0.79
C GLU A 87 -22.83 2.93 2.14
N CYS A 88 -22.60 4.23 2.36
CA CYS A 88 -22.05 4.73 3.63
C CYS A 88 -22.94 4.41 4.83
N MET A 89 -24.26 4.51 4.68
CA MET A 89 -25.21 4.17 5.74
C MET A 89 -25.19 2.67 6.07
N MET A 90 -25.16 1.82 5.05
CA MET A 90 -25.00 0.37 5.20
C MET A 90 -23.68 0.04 5.89
N ILE A 91 -22.57 0.66 5.47
CA ILE A 91 -21.23 0.45 6.05
C ILE A 91 -21.20 0.86 7.52
N ARG A 92 -21.72 2.05 7.85
CA ARG A 92 -21.80 2.51 9.24
C ARG A 92 -22.58 1.56 10.12
N ARG A 93 -23.71 1.05 9.63
CA ARG A 93 -24.54 0.11 10.37
C ARG A 93 -23.82 -1.22 10.56
N ILE A 94 -23.31 -1.83 9.49
CA ILE A 94 -22.65 -3.14 9.54
C ILE A 94 -21.39 -3.09 10.39
N THR A 95 -20.59 -2.03 10.25
CA THR A 95 -19.30 -1.90 10.95
C THR A 95 -19.42 -1.27 12.34
N ASN A 96 -20.63 -1.01 12.85
CA ASN A 96 -20.87 -0.22 14.08
C ASN A 96 -20.08 1.10 14.08
N ARG A 97 -20.03 1.79 12.93
CA ARG A 97 -19.28 3.04 12.70
C ARG A 97 -17.76 2.92 12.94
N VAL A 98 -17.14 1.75 12.80
CA VAL A 98 -15.67 1.67 12.69
C VAL A 98 -15.22 2.33 11.39
N ALA A 99 -15.96 2.11 10.31
CA ALA A 99 -15.75 2.73 9.02
C ALA A 99 -16.93 3.63 8.65
N GLU A 100 -16.61 4.75 7.98
CA GLU A 100 -17.59 5.75 7.53
C GLU A 100 -17.97 5.57 6.05
N SER A 101 -17.16 4.83 5.29
CA SER A 101 -17.31 4.61 3.85
C SER A 101 -16.69 3.26 3.44
N SER A 102 -17.06 2.76 2.26
CA SER A 102 -16.44 1.59 1.63
C SER A 102 -14.93 1.75 1.49
N SER A 103 -14.47 2.91 1.03
CA SER A 103 -13.04 3.23 0.91
C SER A 103 -12.29 3.12 2.24
N THR A 104 -12.87 3.64 3.33
CA THR A 104 -12.28 3.56 4.66
C THR A 104 -12.24 2.13 5.18
N LEU A 105 -13.32 1.36 4.96
CA LEU A 105 -13.41 -0.04 5.36
C LEU A 105 -12.36 -0.89 4.64
N VAL A 106 -12.34 -0.82 3.31
CA VAL A 106 -11.42 -1.59 2.45
C VAL A 106 -9.98 -1.24 2.79
N HIS A 107 -9.64 0.04 2.86
CA HIS A 107 -8.26 0.48 3.15
C HIS A 107 -7.76 0.00 4.52
N ARG A 108 -8.61 0.06 5.56
CA ARG A 108 -8.24 -0.37 6.92
C ARG A 108 -8.14 -1.89 7.04
N ILE A 109 -9.00 -2.65 6.36
CA ILE A 109 -8.89 -4.11 6.30
C ILE A 109 -7.67 -4.54 5.46
N ALA A 110 -7.37 -3.85 4.36
CA ALA A 110 -6.16 -4.09 3.57
C ALA A 110 -4.88 -3.82 4.39
N GLY A 111 -4.87 -2.71 5.13
CA GLY A 111 -3.79 -2.26 6.00
C GLY A 111 -3.86 -2.79 7.43
N PHE A 112 -4.51 -3.93 7.69
CA PHE A 112 -4.72 -4.45 9.05
C PHE A 112 -3.41 -4.68 9.82
N ASP A 113 -2.32 -4.97 9.09
CA ASP A 113 -0.96 -5.02 9.64
C ASP A 113 -0.51 -3.72 10.30
N GLN A 114 -0.93 -2.57 9.78
CA GLN A 114 -0.50 -1.24 10.23
C GLN A 114 -1.41 -0.72 11.34
N HIS A 115 -2.71 -1.01 11.22
CA HIS A 115 -3.72 -0.57 12.16
C HIS A 115 -4.76 -1.66 12.40
N VAL A 116 -4.89 -2.06 13.66
CA VAL A 116 -5.84 -3.09 14.07
C VAL A 116 -7.10 -2.38 14.50
N ASP A 117 -8.08 -2.34 13.62
CA ASP A 117 -9.42 -1.84 13.90
C ASP A 117 -10.33 -2.98 14.37
N PRO A 118 -11.22 -2.74 15.35
CA PRO A 118 -12.14 -3.76 15.87
C PRO A 118 -13.33 -3.96 14.93
N PHE A 119 -13.05 -4.44 13.72
CA PHE A 119 -14.07 -4.80 12.74
C PHE A 119 -14.78 -6.10 13.15
N CYS A 120 -16.10 -6.03 13.23
CA CYS A 120 -16.99 -7.18 13.44
C CYS A 120 -16.90 -8.20 12.30
N LEU A 121 -17.33 -9.44 12.56
CA LEU A 121 -17.36 -10.51 11.55
C LEU A 121 -18.05 -10.08 10.24
N ASP A 122 -19.18 -9.38 10.33
CA ASP A 122 -19.93 -8.93 9.16
C ASP A 122 -19.17 -7.90 8.32
N ALA A 123 -18.31 -7.08 8.93
CA ALA A 123 -17.46 -6.15 8.19
C ALA A 123 -16.45 -6.89 7.30
N TRP A 124 -15.86 -7.99 7.81
CA TRP A 124 -14.96 -8.83 7.02
C TRP A 124 -15.70 -9.54 5.89
N LYS A 125 -16.90 -10.10 6.17
CA LYS A 125 -17.75 -10.73 5.15
C LYS A 125 -18.16 -9.74 4.06
N LEU A 126 -18.51 -8.52 4.44
CA LEU A 126 -18.89 -7.47 3.49
C LEU A 126 -17.75 -7.12 2.52
N VAL A 127 -16.51 -6.98 3.03
CA VAL A 127 -15.33 -6.80 2.16
C VAL A 127 -15.09 -7.99 1.26
N TYR A 128 -15.20 -9.22 1.79
CA TYR A 128 -15.13 -10.44 0.99
C TYR A 128 -16.28 -10.55 -0.03
N CYS A 129 -17.34 -9.75 0.09
CA CYS A 129 -18.42 -9.69 -0.90
C CYS A 129 -18.32 -8.45 -1.79
N ASP A 130 -17.11 -7.90 -1.98
CA ASP A 130 -16.86 -6.71 -2.82
C ASP A 130 -17.60 -5.44 -2.34
N VAL A 131 -17.98 -5.39 -1.06
CA VAL A 131 -18.82 -4.32 -0.49
C VAL A 131 -20.20 -4.27 -1.18
N CYS A 132 -20.73 -5.43 -1.57
CA CYS A 132 -22.04 -5.51 -2.20
C CYS A 132 -23.14 -4.85 -1.36
N TYR A 133 -24.10 -4.22 -2.03
CA TYR A 133 -25.21 -3.57 -1.34
C TYR A 133 -26.25 -4.60 -0.90
N VAL A 134 -26.47 -4.73 0.42
CA VAL A 134 -27.35 -5.76 1.00
C VAL A 134 -28.74 -5.25 1.40
N ASP A 135 -28.93 -3.93 1.49
CA ASP A 135 -30.18 -3.33 1.97
C ASP A 135 -31.31 -3.30 0.92
N GLY A 136 -30.98 -3.52 -0.35
CA GLY A 136 -31.92 -3.53 -1.45
C GLY A 136 -32.44 -4.91 -1.84
N GLY A 137 -31.91 -5.99 -1.24
CA GLY A 137 -32.18 -7.37 -1.64
C GLY A 137 -32.92 -8.18 -0.58
N SER A 138 -33.39 -9.37 -0.96
CA SER A 138 -33.96 -10.35 -0.03
C SER A 138 -32.90 -11.26 0.61
N ALA A 139 -31.69 -11.28 0.06
CA ALA A 139 -30.59 -12.11 0.54
C ALA A 139 -29.86 -11.42 1.69
N THR A 140 -29.58 -12.19 2.74
CA THR A 140 -28.74 -11.77 3.85
C THR A 140 -27.27 -11.72 3.44
N LEU A 141 -26.45 -10.95 4.18
CA LEU A 141 -25.01 -10.89 3.94
C LEU A 141 -24.35 -12.28 4.03
N GLN A 142 -24.84 -13.15 4.93
CA GLN A 142 -24.36 -14.52 5.07
C GLN A 142 -24.61 -15.35 3.80
N GLU A 143 -25.83 -15.28 3.23
CA GLU A 143 -26.16 -16.01 2.00
C GLU A 143 -25.32 -15.53 0.81
N ILE A 144 -25.07 -14.21 0.72
CA ILE A 144 -24.20 -13.63 -0.30
C ILE A 144 -22.76 -14.12 -0.11
N TYR A 145 -22.25 -14.11 1.12
CA TYR A 145 -20.91 -14.60 1.46
C TYR A 145 -20.71 -16.07 1.03
N GLU A 146 -21.65 -16.95 1.36
CA GLU A 146 -21.60 -18.35 0.96
C GLU A 146 -21.72 -18.53 -0.55
N ALA A 147 -22.50 -17.71 -1.24
CA ALA A 147 -22.56 -17.70 -2.69
C ALA A 147 -21.22 -17.30 -3.32
N ARG A 148 -20.56 -16.25 -2.79
CA ARG A 148 -19.25 -15.80 -3.28
C ARG A 148 -18.14 -16.82 -3.03
N LEU A 149 -18.16 -17.50 -1.89
CA LEU A 149 -17.25 -18.62 -1.63
C LEU A 149 -17.38 -19.73 -2.70
N ARG A 150 -18.62 -20.13 -3.03
CA ARG A 150 -18.88 -21.13 -4.06
C ARG A 150 -18.46 -20.65 -5.46
N GLU A 151 -18.72 -19.39 -5.79
CA GLU A 151 -18.35 -18.80 -7.07
C GLU A 151 -16.83 -18.74 -7.27
N GLU A 152 -16.08 -18.48 -6.20
CA GLU A 152 -14.61 -18.52 -6.18
C GLU A 152 -14.06 -19.94 -6.27
N GLU A 153 -14.61 -20.90 -5.53
CA GLU A 153 -14.20 -22.31 -5.61
C GLU A 153 -14.42 -22.88 -7.02
N LEU A 154 -15.54 -22.52 -7.66
CA LEU A 154 -15.88 -22.96 -9.01
C LEU A 154 -15.23 -22.12 -10.12
N GLN A 155 -14.51 -21.04 -9.77
CA GLN A 155 -13.91 -20.10 -10.72
C GLN A 155 -14.90 -19.66 -11.80
N THR A 156 -16.12 -19.27 -11.37
CA THR A 156 -17.20 -18.90 -12.29
C THR A 156 -16.80 -17.70 -13.15
N PRO A 157 -17.36 -17.54 -14.37
CA PRO A 157 -17.09 -16.38 -15.22
C PRO A 157 -17.34 -15.04 -14.52
N ALA A 158 -18.38 -14.97 -13.69
CA ALA A 158 -18.70 -13.77 -12.93
C ALA A 158 -17.63 -13.43 -11.88
N GLU A 159 -17.06 -14.43 -11.22
CA GLU A 159 -15.96 -14.21 -10.27
C GLU A 159 -14.67 -13.80 -10.96
N GLN A 160 -14.34 -14.45 -12.09
CA GLN A 160 -13.19 -14.06 -12.92
C GLN A 160 -13.33 -12.61 -13.41
N ALA A 161 -14.53 -12.21 -13.85
CA ALA A 161 -14.79 -10.84 -14.26
C ALA A 161 -14.62 -9.84 -13.11
N ARG A 162 -15.13 -10.15 -11.91
CA ARG A 162 -14.92 -9.30 -10.72
C ARG A 162 -13.46 -9.19 -10.35
N GLU A 163 -12.72 -10.30 -10.40
CA GLU A 163 -11.29 -10.33 -10.09
C GLU A 163 -10.48 -9.39 -11.01
N LEU A 164 -10.87 -9.25 -12.28
CA LEU A 164 -10.22 -8.33 -13.21
C LEU A 164 -10.45 -6.85 -12.86
N VAL A 165 -11.60 -6.49 -12.28
CA VAL A 165 -11.96 -5.08 -12.02
C VAL A 165 -11.65 -4.61 -10.61
N ARG A 166 -11.38 -5.51 -9.66
CA ARG A 166 -11.03 -5.13 -8.29
C ARG A 166 -9.74 -4.30 -8.27
N ASP A 167 -9.77 -3.18 -7.57
CA ASP A 167 -8.56 -2.42 -7.26
C ASP A 167 -7.64 -3.20 -6.29
N SER A 168 -6.39 -2.73 -6.17
CA SER A 168 -5.38 -3.38 -5.34
C SER A 168 -5.74 -3.45 -3.86
N ASP A 169 -6.35 -2.40 -3.30
CA ASP A 169 -6.71 -2.35 -1.88
C ASP A 169 -7.84 -3.35 -1.61
N LEU A 170 -8.83 -3.45 -2.49
CA LEU A 170 -9.92 -4.41 -2.39
C LEU A 170 -9.43 -5.86 -2.47
N LYS A 171 -8.51 -6.16 -3.40
CA LYS A 171 -7.91 -7.50 -3.49
C LYS A 171 -7.16 -7.89 -2.20
N ILE A 172 -6.32 -7.00 -1.69
CA ILE A 172 -5.61 -7.21 -0.42
C ILE A 172 -6.62 -7.39 0.73
N ALA A 173 -7.66 -6.56 0.79
CA ALA A 173 -8.67 -6.61 1.83
C ALA A 173 -9.48 -7.93 1.80
N ARG A 174 -9.89 -8.39 0.61
CA ARG A 174 -10.58 -9.68 0.42
C ARG A 174 -9.72 -10.85 0.87
N ARG A 175 -8.44 -10.87 0.47
CA ARG A 175 -7.47 -11.89 0.92
C ARG A 175 -7.35 -11.89 2.44
N ASN A 176 -7.20 -10.72 3.07
CA ASN A 176 -7.13 -10.61 4.52
C ASN A 176 -8.40 -11.12 5.19
N ALA A 177 -9.58 -10.83 4.61
CA ALA A 177 -10.86 -11.34 5.08
C ALA A 177 -10.96 -12.87 4.95
N LYS A 178 -10.44 -13.46 3.86
CA LYS A 178 -10.39 -14.92 3.66
C LYS A 178 -9.64 -15.63 4.78
N TRP A 179 -8.56 -15.04 5.31
CA TRP A 179 -7.83 -15.59 6.46
C TRP A 179 -8.58 -15.36 7.78
N MET A 180 -9.13 -14.16 7.98
CA MET A 180 -9.70 -13.75 9.25
C MET A 180 -11.09 -14.31 9.52
N ILE A 181 -11.97 -14.43 8.51
CA ILE A 181 -13.36 -14.86 8.70
C ILE A 181 -13.45 -16.23 9.41
N PRO A 182 -12.79 -17.31 8.93
CA PRO A 182 -12.85 -18.61 9.61
C PRO A 182 -12.25 -18.55 11.04
N ALA A 183 -11.25 -17.70 11.24
CA ALA A 183 -10.58 -17.53 12.53
C ALA A 183 -11.50 -16.86 13.57
N ILE A 184 -12.19 -15.80 13.16
CA ILE A 184 -13.17 -15.08 13.97
C ILE A 184 -14.38 -15.97 14.26
N GLU A 185 -14.83 -16.75 13.27
CA GLU A 185 -15.86 -17.79 13.43
C GLU A 185 -15.46 -18.94 14.37
N GLY A 186 -14.19 -19.02 14.78
CA GLY A 186 -13.69 -19.95 15.78
C GLY A 186 -13.60 -19.40 17.21
N LEU A 187 -13.76 -18.09 17.42
CA LEU A 187 -13.65 -17.45 18.74
C LEU A 187 -14.75 -17.92 19.71
N SER A 188 -14.50 -17.89 21.02
CA SER A 188 -15.56 -18.13 22.00
C SER A 188 -16.63 -17.03 21.96
N ALA A 189 -17.83 -17.28 22.50
CA ALA A 189 -18.88 -16.25 22.59
C ALA A 189 -18.43 -15.01 23.41
N GLU A 190 -17.56 -15.22 24.41
CA GLU A 190 -16.99 -14.15 25.25
C GLU A 190 -15.96 -13.31 24.48
N GLU A 191 -15.18 -13.94 23.60
CA GLU A 191 -14.22 -13.26 22.72
C GLU A 191 -14.90 -12.62 21.51
N ARG A 192 -16.14 -13.02 21.18
CA ARG A 192 -17.00 -12.41 20.15
C ARG A 192 -18.02 -11.41 20.72
N ASP A 193 -17.93 -11.02 21.99
CA ASP A 193 -18.75 -9.93 22.53
C ASP A 193 -18.29 -8.61 21.89
N GLU A 194 -18.75 -8.41 20.65
CA GLU A 194 -18.45 -7.26 19.83
C GLU A 194 -19.22 -6.07 20.40
N PRO A 195 -18.57 -4.90 20.59
CA PRO A 195 -19.31 -3.72 20.99
C PRO A 195 -20.29 -3.34 19.87
N ASP A 196 -21.58 -3.47 20.17
CA ASP A 196 -22.65 -3.16 19.24
C ASP A 196 -22.79 -1.64 19.02
N GLN A 197 -23.69 -1.27 18.10
CA GLN A 197 -23.98 0.12 17.78
C GLN A 197 -24.50 0.90 19.01
N GLU A 198 -25.28 0.26 19.89
CA GLU A 198 -25.83 0.89 21.09
C GLU A 198 -24.75 1.20 22.12
N GLU A 199 -23.78 0.29 22.31
CA GLU A 199 -22.63 0.49 23.20
C GLU A 199 -21.76 1.67 22.76
N ARG A 200 -21.61 1.91 21.46
CA ARG A 200 -20.85 3.05 20.93
C ARG A 200 -21.61 4.37 21.03
N GLU A 201 -22.90 4.38 20.72
CA GLU A 201 -23.73 5.57 20.93
C GLU A 201 -23.85 5.94 22.40
N LEU A 202 -23.86 4.93 23.27
CA LEU A 202 -23.77 5.13 24.71
C LEU A 202 -22.40 5.69 25.11
N ARG A 203 -21.30 5.18 24.56
CA ARG A 203 -19.95 5.73 24.77
C ARG A 203 -19.89 7.21 24.39
N ASP A 204 -20.37 7.59 23.21
CA ASP A 204 -20.35 8.98 22.75
C ASP A 204 -21.20 9.89 23.66
N ARG A 205 -22.33 9.38 24.17
CA ARG A 205 -23.13 10.06 25.21
C ARG A 205 -22.39 10.17 26.55
N LEU A 206 -21.70 9.12 26.98
CA LEU A 206 -20.91 9.11 28.23
C LEU A 206 -19.71 10.08 28.16
N LEU A 207 -19.05 10.20 27.00
CA LEU A 207 -18.03 11.22 26.71
C LEU A 207 -18.62 12.63 26.89
N GLN A 208 -19.78 12.89 26.28
CA GLN A 208 -20.46 14.19 26.39
C GLN A 208 -20.90 14.50 27.83
N GLN A 209 -21.22 13.47 28.62
CA GLN A 209 -21.63 13.58 30.02
C GLN A 209 -20.44 13.61 31.01
N GLY A 210 -19.19 13.47 30.55
CA GLY A 210 -18.01 13.46 31.41
C GLY A 210 -17.90 12.26 32.36
N LYS A 211 -18.57 11.14 32.04
CA LYS A 211 -18.60 9.91 32.85
C LYS A 211 -17.45 8.97 32.48
N TYR A 212 -16.24 9.35 32.87
CA TYR A 212 -15.02 8.68 32.44
C TYR A 212 -14.84 7.25 33.00
N ASP A 213 -15.33 6.96 34.21
CA ASP A 213 -15.17 5.63 34.82
C ASP A 213 -16.00 4.56 34.09
N GLU A 214 -17.26 4.86 33.77
CA GLU A 214 -18.16 3.99 32.96
C GLU A 214 -17.62 3.81 31.53
N LEU A 215 -16.83 4.78 31.05
CA LEU A 215 -16.21 4.74 29.73
C LEU A 215 -14.98 3.85 29.69
N VAL A 216 -14.21 3.77 30.78
CA VAL A 216 -13.04 2.89 30.90
C VAL A 216 -13.44 1.42 30.82
N GLU A 217 -14.49 1.00 31.54
CA GLU A 217 -15.00 -0.39 31.52
C GLU A 217 -15.45 -0.82 30.12
N ARG A 218 -16.07 0.09 29.36
CA ARG A 218 -16.51 -0.19 27.98
C ARG A 218 -15.36 -0.18 26.97
N LEU A 219 -14.35 0.66 27.17
CA LEU A 219 -13.10 0.60 26.39
C LEU A 219 -12.34 -0.71 26.62
N GLU A 220 -12.50 -1.36 27.79
CA GLU A 220 -11.89 -2.66 28.05
C GLU A 220 -12.45 -3.77 27.15
N LYS A 221 -13.78 -3.84 26.95
CA LYS A 221 -14.39 -4.81 26.01
C LYS A 221 -13.82 -4.67 24.59
N GLN A 222 -13.79 -3.44 24.07
CA GLN A 222 -13.22 -3.16 22.76
C GLN A 222 -11.73 -3.56 22.69
N ARG A 223 -10.96 -3.30 23.76
CA ARG A 223 -9.55 -3.72 23.85
C ARG A 223 -9.39 -5.24 23.86
N VAL A 224 -10.28 -5.98 24.54
CA VAL A 224 -10.25 -7.45 24.55
C VAL A 224 -10.48 -7.99 23.14
N TYR A 225 -11.50 -7.48 22.44
CA TYR A 225 -11.76 -7.87 21.05
C TYR A 225 -10.60 -7.52 20.11
N THR A 226 -10.07 -6.28 20.17
CA THR A 226 -8.90 -5.88 19.37
C THR A 226 -7.69 -6.80 19.60
N LYS A 227 -7.41 -7.18 20.86
CA LYS A 227 -6.34 -8.14 21.18
C LYS A 227 -6.62 -9.54 20.65
N ALA A 228 -7.88 -9.98 20.66
CA ALA A 228 -8.27 -11.26 20.08
C ALA A 228 -8.02 -11.25 18.57
N LEU A 229 -8.40 -10.17 17.86
CA LEU A 229 -8.11 -10.01 16.43
C LEU A 229 -6.60 -9.96 16.14
N GLU A 230 -5.80 -9.26 16.94
CA GLU A 230 -4.33 -9.25 16.82
C GLU A 230 -3.73 -10.65 16.95
N ARG A 231 -4.22 -11.43 17.92
CA ARG A 231 -3.80 -12.82 18.13
C ARG A 231 -4.19 -13.69 16.94
N LEU A 232 -5.44 -13.60 16.47
CA LEU A 232 -5.91 -14.37 15.32
C LEU A 232 -5.12 -14.02 14.08
N TRP A 233 -4.92 -12.74 13.80
CA TRP A 233 -4.13 -12.26 12.67
C TRP A 233 -2.73 -12.89 12.67
N LYS A 234 -2.04 -12.90 13.82
CA LYS A 234 -0.74 -13.57 13.96
C LYS A 234 -0.81 -15.09 13.71
N GLN A 235 -1.94 -15.74 13.93
CA GLN A 235 -2.11 -17.18 13.69
C GLN A 235 -2.44 -17.51 12.23
N VAL A 236 -3.25 -16.68 11.56
CA VAL A 236 -3.82 -17.01 10.24
C VAL A 236 -3.18 -16.28 9.07
N SER A 237 -2.54 -15.14 9.32
CA SER A 237 -1.78 -14.46 8.27
C SER A 237 -0.45 -15.20 8.01
N PRO A 238 0.04 -15.23 6.75
CA PRO A 238 1.31 -15.84 6.41
C PRO A 238 2.46 -15.25 7.21
N ALA A 239 3.54 -16.02 7.39
CA ALA A 239 4.76 -15.44 7.94
C ALA A 239 5.31 -14.36 6.96
N PRO A 240 5.95 -13.30 7.46
CA PRO A 240 6.60 -12.31 6.60
C PRO A 240 7.67 -12.97 5.71
N PRO A 241 8.07 -12.37 4.59
CA PRO A 241 9.22 -12.86 3.81
C PRO A 241 10.47 -13.07 4.67
N ALA A 242 11.27 -14.08 4.38
CA ALA A 242 12.42 -14.49 5.21
C ALA A 242 13.41 -13.34 5.49
N TRP A 243 13.62 -12.45 4.53
CA TRP A 243 14.49 -11.28 4.70
C TRP A 243 13.92 -10.27 5.72
N ILE A 244 12.59 -10.09 5.76
CA ILE A 244 11.92 -9.26 6.79
C ILE A 244 12.01 -9.93 8.14
N GLN A 245 11.76 -11.25 8.22
CA GLN A 245 11.90 -11.99 9.48
C GLN A 245 13.31 -11.81 10.06
N LYS A 246 14.35 -11.99 9.23
CA LYS A 246 15.73 -11.77 9.67
C LYS A 246 15.95 -10.35 10.20
N ILE A 247 15.47 -9.32 9.51
CA ILE A 247 15.61 -7.92 9.96
C ILE A 247 14.87 -7.71 11.30
N LEU A 248 13.67 -8.25 11.44
CA LEU A 248 12.88 -8.14 12.68
C LEU A 248 13.55 -8.86 13.87
N GLU A 249 14.19 -10.01 13.61
CA GLU A 249 14.92 -10.80 14.60
C GLU A 249 16.25 -10.14 15.00
N THR A 250 17.06 -9.72 14.03
CA THR A 250 18.38 -9.12 14.29
C THR A 250 18.29 -7.66 14.72
N ARG A 251 17.20 -6.97 14.36
CA ARG A 251 17.01 -5.52 14.48
C ARG A 251 18.14 -4.72 13.83
N GLU A 252 18.75 -5.29 12.80
CA GLU A 252 19.80 -4.62 12.05
C GLU A 252 19.17 -3.60 11.11
N GLU A 253 19.79 -2.41 11.04
CA GLU A 253 19.45 -1.44 10.01
C GLU A 253 19.76 -2.02 8.62
N PHE A 254 18.91 -1.70 7.65
CA PHE A 254 19.02 -2.23 6.30
C PHE A 254 18.89 -1.14 5.24
N GLY A 255 19.46 -1.39 4.07
CA GLY A 255 19.43 -0.45 2.95
C GLY A 255 20.73 -0.47 2.18
N PHE A 256 21.11 0.71 1.67
CA PHE A 256 22.20 0.86 0.73
C PHE A 256 23.11 2.03 1.07
N VAL A 257 24.31 2.01 0.49
CA VAL A 257 25.17 3.18 0.37
C VAL A 257 24.73 3.97 -0.86
N TYR A 258 24.61 5.28 -0.70
CA TYR A 258 24.15 6.19 -1.73
C TYR A 258 25.25 7.17 -2.15
N TYR A 259 25.27 7.51 -3.43
CA TYR A 259 26.13 8.52 -4.01
C TYR A 259 25.31 9.52 -4.82
N ARG A 260 25.87 10.72 -4.95
CA ARG A 260 25.44 11.71 -5.93
C ARG A 260 26.22 11.43 -7.20
N SER A 261 25.57 11.46 -8.36
CA SER A 261 26.30 11.50 -9.62
C SER A 261 27.20 12.74 -9.69
N ARG A 262 28.23 12.70 -10.53
CA ARG A 262 29.19 13.79 -10.75
C ARG A 262 28.49 15.06 -11.17
N GLU A 263 27.50 14.94 -12.06
CA GLU A 263 26.67 16.06 -12.51
C GLU A 263 25.84 16.66 -11.36
N VAL A 264 25.24 15.83 -10.50
CA VAL A 264 24.55 16.31 -9.29
C VAL A 264 25.51 16.99 -8.33
N TYR A 265 26.72 16.45 -8.16
CA TYR A 265 27.75 17.04 -7.30
C TYR A 265 28.21 18.42 -7.80
N GLN A 266 28.35 18.58 -9.12
CA GLN A 266 28.76 19.83 -9.77
C GLN A 266 27.62 20.84 -9.92
N SER A 267 26.37 20.39 -9.82
CA SER A 267 25.20 21.24 -9.92
C SER A 267 25.12 22.26 -8.77
N ARG A 268 24.50 23.41 -9.02
CA ARG A 268 24.24 24.44 -7.99
C ARG A 268 22.97 24.16 -7.17
N TYR A 269 22.39 22.97 -7.27
CA TYR A 269 21.16 22.66 -6.56
C TYR A 269 21.38 22.57 -5.05
N ASN A 270 20.40 23.05 -4.28
CA ASN A 270 20.40 22.84 -2.83
C ASN A 270 20.08 21.37 -2.53
N TRP A 271 21.12 20.60 -2.19
CA TRP A 271 20.99 19.16 -1.92
C TRP A 271 19.96 18.82 -0.84
N ASN A 272 19.82 19.63 0.21
CA ASN A 272 18.83 19.35 1.26
C ASN A 272 17.40 19.47 0.72
N SER A 273 17.14 20.45 -0.15
CA SER A 273 15.85 20.62 -0.82
C SER A 273 15.58 19.45 -1.77
N VAL A 274 16.56 19.10 -2.60
CA VAL A 274 16.49 17.97 -3.54
C VAL A 274 16.20 16.68 -2.77
N ARG A 275 16.97 16.37 -1.72
CA ARG A 275 16.80 15.17 -0.92
C ARG A 275 15.44 15.09 -0.24
N SER A 276 14.93 16.21 0.28
CA SER A 276 13.58 16.27 0.86
C SER A 276 12.52 15.88 -0.17
N ARG A 277 12.63 16.40 -1.40
CA ARG A 277 11.75 16.04 -2.52
C ARG A 277 11.87 14.57 -2.88
N ILE A 278 13.11 14.07 -3.07
CA ILE A 278 13.37 12.66 -3.36
C ILE A 278 12.67 11.77 -2.34
N ARG A 279 12.80 12.07 -1.05
CA ARG A 279 12.19 11.27 0.03
C ARG A 279 10.67 11.27 -0.07
N ASN A 280 10.06 12.41 -0.40
CA ASN A 280 8.61 12.59 -0.49
C ASN A 280 8.00 12.03 -1.79
N THR A 281 8.81 11.74 -2.81
CA THR A 281 8.34 11.02 -4.01
C THR A 281 7.85 9.63 -3.60
N SER A 282 6.54 9.43 -3.71
CA SER A 282 5.85 8.19 -3.37
C SER A 282 5.46 7.43 -4.64
N SER A 283 5.32 6.11 -4.51
CA SER A 283 4.83 5.29 -5.62
C SER A 283 3.37 5.63 -5.93
N PRO A 284 2.97 5.70 -7.22
CA PRO A 284 1.56 5.60 -7.65
C PRO A 284 0.74 4.58 -6.88
N LEU A 285 1.36 3.41 -6.74
CA LEU A 285 0.73 2.18 -6.28
C LEU A 285 1.03 1.95 -4.79
N ARG A 286 1.57 2.98 -4.10
CA ARG A 286 1.99 2.90 -2.68
C ARG A 286 2.95 1.74 -2.36
N VAL A 287 3.63 1.19 -3.38
CA VAL A 287 4.59 0.08 -3.27
C VAL A 287 5.86 0.57 -2.56
N THR A 288 5.90 0.33 -1.26
CA THR A 288 7.03 0.64 -0.36
C THR A 288 7.23 -0.51 0.61
N TRP A 289 8.29 -0.52 1.43
CA TRP A 289 8.46 -1.54 2.47
C TRP A 289 7.25 -1.59 3.41
N ALA A 290 6.55 -0.46 3.61
CA ALA A 290 5.37 -0.36 4.45
C ALA A 290 4.16 -1.12 3.91
N SER A 291 4.16 -1.44 2.60
CA SER A 291 3.14 -2.28 1.96
C SER A 291 3.40 -3.78 2.12
N ILE A 292 4.57 -4.18 2.65
CA ILE A 292 4.91 -5.60 2.79
C ILE A 292 4.33 -6.14 4.08
N HIS A 293 3.70 -7.31 3.98
CA HIS A 293 3.14 -8.01 5.12
C HIS A 293 4.21 -8.30 6.18
N CYS A 294 3.95 -7.92 7.42
CA CYS A 294 4.88 -8.06 8.55
C CYS A 294 4.23 -8.71 9.78
N GLN A 295 3.02 -9.25 9.64
CA GLN A 295 2.32 -10.00 10.68
C GLN A 295 2.01 -9.16 11.93
N GLY A 296 1.54 -7.93 11.70
CA GLY A 296 0.99 -7.04 12.72
C GLY A 296 1.82 -5.78 13.04
N ARG A 297 1.16 -4.87 13.76
CA ARG A 297 1.60 -3.50 13.97
C ARG A 297 2.94 -3.38 14.68
N ASP A 298 3.21 -4.25 15.65
CA ASP A 298 4.48 -4.22 16.38
C ASP A 298 5.68 -4.46 15.46
N ASN A 299 5.53 -5.41 14.53
CA ASN A 299 6.56 -5.72 13.55
C ASN A 299 6.66 -4.62 12.51
N TRP A 300 5.53 -4.09 12.05
CA TRP A 300 5.49 -2.94 11.16
C TRP A 300 6.25 -1.73 11.74
N MET A 301 5.96 -1.38 13.00
CA MET A 301 6.60 -0.28 13.71
C MET A 301 8.11 -0.51 13.88
N LYS A 302 8.54 -1.72 14.26
CA LYS A 302 9.96 -2.05 14.33
C LYS A 302 10.63 -1.89 12.97
N LEU A 303 10.06 -2.48 11.93
CA LEU A 303 10.59 -2.41 10.57
C LEU A 303 10.68 -0.96 10.09
N SER A 304 9.72 -0.10 10.43
CA SER A 304 9.67 1.30 10.00
C SER A 304 10.85 2.16 10.44
N SER A 305 11.51 1.77 11.55
CA SER A 305 12.66 2.49 12.10
C SER A 305 14.01 2.02 11.58
N LEU A 306 14.05 0.91 10.83
CA LEU A 306 15.29 0.24 10.40
C LEU A 306 15.80 0.59 8.98
N PRO A 307 15.03 1.15 8.02
CA PRO A 307 15.57 1.49 6.71
C PRO A 307 16.51 2.70 6.85
N ILE A 308 17.74 2.57 6.33
CA ILE A 308 18.76 3.61 6.41
C ILE A 308 19.38 3.88 5.03
N GLU A 309 19.71 5.14 4.78
CA GLU A 309 20.51 5.56 3.62
C GLU A 309 21.88 6.01 4.11
N HIS A 310 22.94 5.32 3.69
CA HIS A 310 24.29 5.70 4.07
C HIS A 310 24.95 6.60 3.02
N TRP A 311 25.40 7.80 3.39
CA TRP A 311 25.98 8.80 2.48
C TRP A 311 27.44 9.10 2.83
N PRO A 312 28.41 8.43 2.21
CA PRO A 312 29.83 8.64 2.51
C PRO A 312 30.32 9.96 1.94
N VAL A 313 31.33 10.54 2.57
CA VAL A 313 32.08 11.67 2.02
C VAL A 313 32.85 11.18 0.80
N PHE A 314 32.46 11.68 -0.37
CA PHE A 314 33.04 11.31 -1.66
C PHE A 314 33.37 12.58 -2.43
N SER A 315 34.59 12.61 -2.98
CA SER A 315 35.09 13.67 -3.85
C SER A 315 35.42 13.04 -5.21
N PRO A 316 34.69 13.37 -6.29
CA PRO A 316 34.91 12.77 -7.60
C PRO A 316 36.33 13.05 -8.13
N ASP A 317 36.95 12.02 -8.70
CA ASP A 317 38.20 12.13 -9.46
C ASP A 317 37.88 12.41 -10.93
N GLU A 318 38.13 13.64 -11.38
CA GLU A 318 37.90 14.07 -12.77
C GLU A 318 38.78 13.31 -13.78
N GLY A 319 39.88 12.70 -13.33
CA GLY A 319 40.77 11.90 -14.17
C GLY A 319 40.27 10.47 -14.42
N MET A 320 39.17 10.05 -13.79
CA MET A 320 38.62 8.70 -13.90
C MET A 320 37.19 8.71 -14.44
N ALA A 321 36.80 7.62 -15.12
CA ALA A 321 35.40 7.36 -15.45
C ALA A 321 34.58 7.27 -14.16
N GLU A 322 33.42 7.94 -14.12
CA GLU A 322 32.61 8.05 -12.90
C GLU A 322 32.24 6.69 -12.30
N ASP A 323 31.83 5.75 -13.14
CA ASP A 323 31.43 4.42 -12.73
C ASP A 323 32.57 3.66 -12.03
N GLU A 324 33.81 3.81 -12.53
CA GLU A 324 35.00 3.20 -11.95
C GLU A 324 35.39 3.86 -10.62
N ASP A 325 35.32 5.20 -10.57
CA ASP A 325 35.63 5.99 -9.38
C ASP A 325 34.68 5.65 -8.22
N LEU A 326 33.37 5.61 -8.50
CA LEU A 326 32.34 5.22 -7.53
C LEU A 326 32.54 3.79 -7.02
N ARG A 327 32.79 2.82 -7.91
CA ARG A 327 33.05 1.42 -7.49
C ARG A 327 34.32 1.33 -6.64
N LYS A 328 35.40 2.01 -7.02
CA LYS A 328 36.66 2.04 -6.28
C LYS A 328 36.48 2.65 -4.89
N HIS A 329 35.78 3.78 -4.81
CA HIS A 329 35.48 4.44 -3.56
C HIS A 329 34.58 3.58 -2.67
N PHE A 330 33.50 3.01 -3.19
CA PHE A 330 32.61 2.12 -2.47
C PHE A 330 33.37 0.91 -1.91
N LYS A 331 34.21 0.23 -2.71
CA LYS A 331 35.04 -0.90 -2.25
C LYS A 331 35.95 -0.49 -1.07
N LYS A 332 36.55 0.71 -1.12
CA LYS A 332 37.38 1.24 -0.03
C LYS A 332 36.54 1.54 1.21
N TYR A 333 35.42 2.22 1.04
CA TYR A 333 34.49 2.60 2.09
C TYR A 333 33.93 1.37 2.83
N SER A 334 33.40 0.38 2.10
CA SER A 334 32.89 -0.86 2.68
C SER A 334 33.97 -1.72 3.35
N LYS A 335 35.23 -1.67 2.89
CA LYS A 335 36.36 -2.36 3.55
C LYS A 335 36.76 -1.67 4.85
N GLY A 336 36.78 -0.34 4.88
CA GLY A 336 37.04 0.45 6.09
C GLY A 336 35.99 0.20 7.17
N ASN A 337 34.74 -0.02 6.74
CA ASN A 337 33.58 -0.14 7.63
C ASN A 337 33.06 -1.60 7.72
N ARG A 338 33.96 -2.58 7.81
CA ARG A 338 33.60 -3.99 8.07
C ARG A 338 33.01 -4.15 9.48
N SER A 339 31.90 -4.87 9.56
CA SER A 339 31.13 -5.14 10.78
C SER A 339 31.92 -5.98 11.80
N LYS A 340 31.65 -5.74 13.09
CA LYS A 340 32.31 -6.34 14.26
C LYS A 340 32.23 -7.88 14.22
N THR A 341 33.37 -8.56 14.17
CA THR A 341 33.47 -9.94 14.72
C THR A 341 33.74 -9.88 16.23
N GLU A 342 33.35 -10.91 17.00
CA GLU A 342 33.67 -11.00 18.44
C GLU A 342 35.19 -10.91 18.73
N GLU A 343 36.04 -11.30 17.77
CA GLU A 343 37.49 -11.16 17.86
C GLU A 343 37.96 -9.69 17.80
N ASP A 344 37.27 -8.86 17.03
CA ASP A 344 37.58 -7.44 16.91
C ASP A 344 37.23 -6.67 18.19
N GLU A 345 36.21 -7.11 18.93
CA GLU A 345 35.92 -6.60 20.27
C GLU A 345 37.00 -6.98 21.30
N LYS A 346 37.54 -8.21 21.24
CA LYS A 346 38.65 -8.64 22.10
C LYS A 346 39.93 -7.85 21.81
N LYS A 347 40.22 -7.56 20.52
CA LYS A 347 41.33 -6.68 20.11
C LYS A 347 41.09 -5.22 20.53
N LYS A 348 39.85 -4.72 20.46
CA LYS A 348 39.46 -3.39 20.97
C LYS A 348 39.57 -3.28 22.49
N LYS A 349 39.26 -4.31 23.30
CA LYS A 349 39.53 -4.32 24.75
C LYS A 349 41.02 -4.21 25.08
N LYS A 350 41.89 -4.81 24.27
CA LYS A 350 43.36 -4.63 24.37
C LYS A 350 43.81 -3.22 23.93
N LYS A 351 43.17 -2.62 22.93
CA LYS A 351 43.45 -1.25 22.44
C LYS A 351 42.89 -0.13 23.34
N ARG A 352 41.73 -0.34 23.99
CA ARG A 352 41.10 0.57 24.96
C ARG A 352 41.95 0.85 26.20
N LYS A 353 42.91 -0.01 26.52
CA LYS A 353 43.94 0.28 27.53
C LYS A 353 45.03 1.26 27.07
N ARG A 354 45.03 1.73 25.81
CA ARG A 354 46.14 2.50 25.24
C ARG A 354 45.80 3.82 24.54
N LYS A 355 44.54 4.24 24.39
CA LYS A 355 44.24 5.60 23.89
C LYS A 355 42.83 6.05 24.25
N ASN A 356 42.74 7.05 25.13
CA ASN A 356 41.57 7.91 25.26
C ASN A 356 41.71 8.98 24.17
N MET A 357 41.01 8.82 23.06
CA MET A 357 40.63 9.91 22.16
C MET A 357 39.31 9.51 21.53
N GLU A 358 38.37 10.44 21.53
CA GLU A 358 37.05 10.35 20.90
C GLU A 358 37.20 9.94 19.43
N GLU A 359 36.87 8.68 19.12
CA GLU A 359 36.51 8.24 17.78
C GLU A 359 35.02 7.88 17.88
N ASN A 360 34.17 8.60 17.15
CA ASN A 360 32.74 8.33 17.05
C ASN A 360 32.53 6.87 16.63
N ASP A 361 31.64 6.16 17.31
CA ASP A 361 31.19 4.81 16.92
C ASP A 361 30.35 4.84 15.60
N ASP A 362 30.20 6.01 14.94
CA ASP A 362 29.35 6.29 13.77
C ASP A 362 29.84 5.72 12.43
N ASP A 363 31.08 5.23 12.33
CA ASP A 363 31.64 4.78 11.05
C ASP A 363 31.33 3.30 10.71
N LEU A 364 30.62 2.55 11.56
CA LEU A 364 30.37 1.13 11.31
C LEU A 364 29.07 0.91 10.52
N LEU A 365 29.19 0.38 9.29
CA LEU A 365 28.02 -0.06 8.51
C LEU A 365 27.34 -1.26 9.18
N SER A 366 26.03 -1.15 9.40
CA SER A 366 25.19 -2.28 9.82
C SER A 366 25.39 -3.49 8.90
N PRO A 367 25.38 -4.73 9.43
CA PRO A 367 25.45 -5.95 8.61
C PRO A 367 24.31 -6.06 7.58
N GLY A 368 23.17 -5.41 7.84
CA GLY A 368 22.03 -5.35 6.93
C GLY A 368 22.21 -4.41 5.72
N ILE A 369 23.30 -3.64 5.65
CA ILE A 369 23.63 -2.84 4.47
C ILE A 369 24.22 -3.73 3.38
N LEU A 370 23.61 -3.72 2.19
CA LEU A 370 24.07 -4.53 1.07
C LEU A 370 25.43 -4.04 0.57
N ARG A 371 26.44 -4.91 0.67
CA ARG A 371 27.85 -4.60 0.32
C ARG A 371 28.21 -4.93 -1.12
N ASN A 372 27.28 -5.47 -1.89
CA ASN A 372 27.45 -5.81 -3.30
C ASN A 372 26.74 -4.81 -4.23
N THR A 373 26.03 -3.83 -3.67
CA THR A 373 25.18 -2.92 -4.43
C THR A 373 25.23 -1.53 -3.80
N PHE A 374 25.36 -0.47 -4.61
CA PHE A 374 25.20 0.91 -4.16
C PHE A 374 24.29 1.68 -5.12
N ILE A 375 23.69 2.75 -4.62
CA ILE A 375 22.72 3.54 -5.35
C ILE A 375 23.33 4.89 -5.74
N VAL A 376 23.09 5.35 -6.96
CA VAL A 376 23.52 6.66 -7.46
C VAL A 376 22.30 7.46 -7.87
N ILE A 377 22.22 8.69 -7.36
CA ILE A 377 21.17 9.65 -7.74
C ILE A 377 21.62 10.39 -9.01
N PRO A 378 20.90 10.21 -10.14
CA PRO A 378 21.27 10.81 -11.42
C PRO A 378 20.76 12.27 -11.50
N ILE A 379 21.29 13.08 -12.43
CA ILE A 379 20.92 14.51 -12.54
C ILE A 379 19.48 14.69 -12.99
N GLU A 380 18.97 13.78 -13.81
CA GLU A 380 17.63 13.80 -14.40
C GLU A 380 16.56 13.75 -13.29
N PHE A 381 16.87 13.05 -12.20
CA PHE A 381 16.03 13.02 -11.00
C PHE A 381 15.92 14.40 -10.33
N VAL A 382 16.95 15.22 -10.48
CA VAL A 382 17.10 16.53 -9.83
C VAL A 382 16.60 17.67 -10.73
N SER A 383 16.84 17.59 -12.04
CA SER A 383 16.54 18.65 -13.02
C SER A 383 15.13 18.54 -13.62
N GLY A 384 14.61 17.32 -13.84
CA GLY A 384 13.28 17.09 -14.43
C GLY A 384 12.10 17.40 -13.49
N ASN A 385 12.34 17.45 -12.18
CA ASN A 385 11.32 17.58 -11.14
C ASN A 385 11.07 19.05 -10.66
N LEU A 386 11.41 20.06 -11.47
CA LEU A 386 11.27 21.47 -11.07
C LEU A 386 9.88 22.08 -11.37
N ASN A 387 9.07 21.44 -12.22
CA ASN A 387 7.80 22.00 -12.73
C ASN A 387 6.56 21.09 -12.49
N ILE A 388 6.61 20.17 -11.52
CA ILE A 388 5.47 19.27 -11.24
C ILE A 388 4.40 20.04 -10.45
N GLU A 389 3.23 20.23 -11.06
CA GLU A 389 2.02 20.63 -10.33
C GLU A 389 1.47 19.40 -9.57
N GLU A 390 0.75 19.60 -8.46
CA GLU A 390 0.19 18.51 -7.62
C GLU A 390 -0.68 17.48 -8.38
N SER A 391 -1.06 17.79 -9.63
CA SER A 391 -1.84 16.95 -10.53
C SER A 391 -1.04 16.13 -11.56
N ASP A 392 0.29 16.29 -11.68
CA ASP A 392 1.08 15.56 -12.67
C ASP A 392 1.34 14.12 -12.20
N PHE A 393 0.42 13.24 -12.56
CA PHE A 393 0.53 11.80 -12.40
C PHE A 393 1.62 11.22 -13.34
N TYR A 394 2.70 10.73 -12.72
CA TYR A 394 3.55 9.62 -13.18
C TYR A 394 4.55 9.83 -14.32
N ASP A 395 5.80 10.13 -13.92
CA ASP A 395 6.98 9.58 -14.58
C ASP A 395 7.78 8.79 -13.53
N PRO A 396 8.18 7.52 -13.77
CA PRO A 396 8.96 6.76 -12.80
C PRO A 396 10.29 7.42 -12.48
N CYS A 397 10.31 8.07 -11.31
CA CYS A 397 11.52 8.49 -10.62
C CYS A 397 12.46 7.28 -10.46
N TRP A 398 13.55 7.25 -11.23
CA TRP A 398 14.49 6.15 -11.28
C TRP A 398 15.88 6.51 -10.75
N VAL A 399 16.55 5.54 -10.13
CA VAL A 399 17.93 5.65 -9.67
C VAL A 399 18.79 4.61 -10.36
N TRP A 400 20.11 4.81 -10.38
CA TRP A 400 21.02 3.76 -10.81
C TRP A 400 21.41 2.88 -9.63
N ALA A 401 21.20 1.56 -9.76
CA ALA A 401 21.78 0.58 -8.88
C ALA A 401 23.04 -0.02 -9.53
N TYR A 402 24.18 0.10 -8.85
CA TYR A 402 25.48 -0.34 -9.33
C TYR A 402 25.93 -1.63 -8.67
N ASP A 403 26.43 -2.57 -9.48
CA ASP A 403 27.07 -3.79 -9.01
C ASP A 403 28.49 -3.54 -8.52
N ALA A 404 28.68 -3.48 -7.22
CA ALA A 404 29.97 -3.14 -6.64
C ALA A 404 31.13 -4.03 -7.14
N ASN A 405 30.86 -5.26 -7.57
CA ASN A 405 31.88 -6.24 -7.93
C ASN A 405 32.09 -6.38 -9.44
N TRP A 406 31.24 -5.77 -10.26
CA TRP A 406 31.32 -5.87 -11.72
C TRP A 406 32.66 -5.40 -12.30
N ASP A 407 33.08 -6.12 -13.33
CA ASP A 407 34.25 -5.89 -14.17
C ASP A 407 33.83 -6.04 -15.64
N SER A 408 34.33 -5.18 -16.50
CA SER A 408 34.22 -5.25 -17.96
C SER A 408 34.82 -6.51 -18.61
N SER A 409 35.54 -7.34 -17.86
CA SER A 409 36.17 -8.57 -18.35
C SER A 409 35.25 -9.81 -18.37
N GLU A 410 34.05 -9.74 -17.76
CA GLU A 410 33.06 -10.81 -17.77
C GLU A 410 32.39 -10.98 -19.16
N GLU A 411 31.81 -12.16 -19.43
CA GLU A 411 31.18 -12.49 -20.72
C GLU A 411 30.19 -11.40 -21.22
N GLU A 412 30.41 -10.95 -22.45
CA GLU A 412 29.61 -9.88 -23.05
C GLU A 412 28.16 -10.33 -23.23
N THR A 413 27.30 -9.80 -22.38
CA THR A 413 25.85 -10.00 -22.49
C THR A 413 25.28 -8.84 -23.28
N ILE A 414 24.76 -9.14 -24.47
CA ILE A 414 24.23 -8.15 -25.41
C ILE A 414 22.74 -8.41 -25.61
N VAL A 415 21.93 -7.38 -25.37
CA VAL A 415 20.49 -7.38 -25.69
C VAL A 415 20.21 -6.12 -26.50
N ASP A 416 19.63 -6.27 -27.69
CA ASP A 416 19.33 -5.16 -28.61
C ASP A 416 20.51 -4.20 -28.89
N GLY A 417 21.74 -4.75 -28.91
CA GLY A 417 22.97 -3.99 -29.13
C GLY A 417 23.52 -3.29 -27.89
N GLU A 418 22.84 -3.35 -26.74
CA GLU A 418 23.30 -2.82 -25.47
C GLU A 418 24.00 -3.88 -24.63
N LYS A 419 25.14 -3.51 -24.04
CA LYS A 419 25.93 -4.33 -23.14
C LYS A 419 25.58 -4.01 -21.70
N TYR A 420 25.53 -5.03 -20.84
CA TYR A 420 25.44 -4.81 -19.40
C TYR A 420 26.69 -4.07 -18.87
N GLN A 421 26.48 -2.90 -18.25
CA GLN A 421 27.56 -2.02 -17.75
C GLN A 421 27.75 -2.11 -16.23
N GLY A 422 27.31 -3.20 -15.60
CA GLY A 422 27.38 -3.35 -14.15
C GLY A 422 26.41 -2.44 -13.39
N ARG A 423 25.32 -1.99 -14.02
CA ARG A 423 24.28 -1.15 -13.42
C ARG A 423 22.93 -1.37 -14.08
N VAL A 424 21.86 -1.08 -13.35
CA VAL A 424 20.47 -1.16 -13.82
C VAL A 424 19.67 0.04 -13.28
N LYS A 425 18.72 0.55 -14.06
CA LYS A 425 17.79 1.57 -13.58
C LYS A 425 16.71 0.92 -12.72
N VAL A 426 16.44 1.50 -11.57
CA VAL A 426 15.49 0.96 -10.59
C VAL A 426 14.52 2.07 -10.17
N ALA A 427 13.23 1.76 -10.12
CA ALA A 427 12.25 2.71 -9.59
C ALA A 427 12.54 3.03 -8.11
N LYS A 428 12.70 4.31 -7.76
CA LYS A 428 13.16 4.76 -6.42
C LYS A 428 12.31 4.19 -5.28
N TRP A 429 11.00 4.10 -5.46
CA TRP A 429 10.09 3.60 -4.43
C TRP A 429 10.24 2.10 -4.13
N SER A 430 10.83 1.33 -5.06
CA SER A 430 11.07 -0.11 -4.90
C SER A 430 12.40 -0.46 -4.22
N VAL A 431 13.31 0.53 -4.06
CA VAL A 431 14.70 0.30 -3.64
C VAL A 431 14.76 -0.37 -2.27
N ASN A 432 14.11 0.22 -1.26
CA ASN A 432 14.12 -0.32 0.11
C ASN A 432 13.04 -1.38 0.37
N SER A 433 12.44 -1.93 -0.69
CA SER A 433 11.42 -2.98 -0.60
C SER A 433 11.86 -4.22 -1.37
N TRP A 434 11.23 -4.49 -2.51
CA TRP A 434 11.46 -5.70 -3.28
C TRP A 434 12.81 -5.73 -3.98
N PHE A 435 13.39 -4.57 -4.32
CA PHE A 435 14.75 -4.52 -4.84
C PHE A 435 15.76 -4.98 -3.78
N TYR A 436 15.64 -4.49 -2.55
CA TYR A 436 16.46 -4.95 -1.42
C TYR A 436 16.30 -6.46 -1.22
N ALA A 437 15.05 -6.95 -1.20
CA ALA A 437 14.76 -8.37 -1.04
C ALA A 437 15.48 -9.23 -2.08
N ALA A 438 15.30 -8.93 -3.36
CA ALA A 438 15.91 -9.70 -4.44
C ALA A 438 17.46 -9.68 -4.36
N ARG A 439 18.06 -8.54 -4.00
CA ARG A 439 19.52 -8.47 -3.80
C ARG A 439 19.99 -9.22 -2.56
N TRP A 440 19.20 -9.24 -1.49
CA TRP A 440 19.46 -10.01 -0.28
C TRP A 440 19.39 -11.52 -0.55
N GLU A 441 18.46 -11.96 -1.41
CA GLU A 441 18.30 -13.36 -1.85
C GLU A 441 19.32 -13.79 -2.92
N GLY A 442 20.16 -12.87 -3.39
CA GLY A 442 21.27 -13.16 -4.28
C GLY A 442 20.97 -13.00 -5.78
N VAL A 443 19.79 -12.52 -6.16
CA VAL A 443 19.43 -12.21 -7.56
C VAL A 443 20.40 -11.19 -8.13
N SER A 444 21.13 -11.53 -9.20
CA SER A 444 22.17 -10.64 -9.72
C SER A 444 21.59 -9.39 -10.37
N LEU A 445 22.35 -8.29 -10.36
CA LEU A 445 21.93 -7.07 -11.08
C LEU A 445 21.91 -7.27 -12.59
N ARG A 446 22.67 -8.26 -13.10
CA ARG A 446 22.63 -8.67 -14.50
C ARG A 446 21.28 -9.29 -14.86
N ASP A 447 20.74 -10.17 -14.03
CA ASP A 447 19.43 -10.78 -14.26
C ASP A 447 18.31 -9.73 -14.19
N MET A 448 18.41 -8.81 -13.23
CA MET A 448 17.49 -7.66 -13.16
C MET A 448 17.59 -6.76 -14.39
N TRP A 449 18.80 -6.54 -14.91
CA TRP A 449 19.01 -5.77 -16.13
C TRP A 449 18.41 -6.46 -17.36
N LEU A 450 18.52 -7.79 -17.47
CA LEU A 450 17.88 -8.57 -18.53
C LEU A 450 16.35 -8.42 -18.51
N LYS A 451 15.74 -8.51 -17.32
CA LYS A 451 14.30 -8.23 -17.17
C LYS A 451 13.93 -6.80 -17.56
N ALA A 452 14.74 -5.83 -17.14
CA ALA A 452 14.50 -4.44 -17.43
C ALA A 452 14.43 -4.17 -18.94
N GLN A 453 15.15 -4.93 -19.77
CA GLN A 453 15.08 -4.77 -21.24
C GLN A 453 13.70 -5.05 -21.83
N GLN A 454 12.83 -5.77 -21.13
CA GLN A 454 11.45 -6.03 -21.56
C GLN A 454 10.53 -4.83 -21.29
N HIS A 455 10.96 -3.90 -20.45
CA HIS A 455 10.21 -2.68 -20.13
C HIS A 455 10.53 -1.57 -21.17
N PRO A 456 9.54 -0.80 -21.66
CA PRO A 456 9.79 0.27 -22.64
C PRO A 456 10.89 1.25 -22.23
N ASP A 457 10.89 1.66 -20.96
CA ASP A 457 11.88 2.61 -20.41
C ASP A 457 13.17 1.95 -19.87
N LYS A 458 13.33 0.63 -20.06
CA LYS A 458 14.46 -0.15 -19.56
C LYS A 458 14.65 -0.03 -18.04
N LEU A 459 13.54 0.02 -17.32
CA LEU A 459 13.48 0.14 -15.87
C LEU A 459 13.19 -1.22 -15.25
N TRP A 460 13.91 -1.55 -14.18
CA TRP A 460 13.47 -2.62 -13.30
C TRP A 460 12.37 -2.08 -12.38
N ILE A 461 11.18 -2.65 -12.51
CA ILE A 461 10.03 -2.35 -11.68
C ILE A 461 9.52 -3.66 -11.10
N CYS A 462 9.53 -3.77 -9.78
CA CYS A 462 8.71 -4.75 -9.11
C CYS A 462 7.36 -4.12 -8.82
N TYR A 463 6.40 -4.36 -9.71
CA TYR A 463 5.01 -4.25 -9.32
C TYR A 463 4.77 -5.37 -8.29
N THR A 464 4.12 -5.04 -7.18
CA THR A 464 3.57 -6.07 -6.29
C THR A 464 2.62 -6.91 -7.13
N LYS A 465 3.08 -8.03 -7.70
CA LYS A 465 2.14 -9.09 -8.07
C LYS A 465 1.39 -9.47 -6.80
N GLU A 466 0.11 -9.73 -6.89
CA GLU A 466 -0.70 -10.13 -5.73
C GLU A 466 -0.07 -11.36 -5.08
N PHE A 467 0.00 -11.36 -3.75
CA PHE A 467 0.73 -12.33 -2.92
C PHE A 467 0.40 -13.81 -3.25
N GLU A 468 -0.77 -14.09 -3.83
CA GLU A 468 -1.22 -15.41 -4.27
C GLU A 468 -0.45 -15.97 -5.48
N GLN A 469 0.28 -15.11 -6.22
CA GLN A 469 1.15 -15.51 -7.33
C GLN A 469 2.61 -15.78 -6.90
N TRP A 470 2.93 -15.68 -5.61
CA TRP A 470 4.32 -15.64 -5.12
C TRP A 470 4.81 -16.94 -4.51
N ASP A 471 3.98 -17.98 -4.36
CA ASP A 471 4.47 -19.24 -3.78
C ASP A 471 5.60 -19.87 -4.63
N HIS A 472 5.73 -19.56 -5.93
CA HIS A 472 6.73 -20.23 -6.78
C HIS A 472 7.27 -19.44 -7.99
N GLU A 473 7.23 -18.11 -8.07
CA GLU A 473 8.05 -17.44 -9.10
C GLU A 473 9.48 -17.25 -8.57
N PRO A 474 10.48 -18.06 -9.02
CA PRO A 474 11.86 -17.70 -8.80
C PRO A 474 12.06 -16.32 -9.43
N PHE A 475 12.84 -15.47 -8.79
CA PHE A 475 13.17 -14.13 -9.28
C PHE A 475 14.03 -14.17 -10.58
N ILE A 476 13.53 -14.81 -11.63
CA ILE A 476 14.17 -15.06 -12.94
C ILE A 476 13.37 -14.44 -14.06
#